data_AF-A0A1I2CF18-F1
#
_entry.id   AF-A0A1I2CF18-F1
#
_cell.length_a   1.000
_cell.length_b   1.000
_cell.length_c   1.000
_cell.angle_alpha   90.00
_cell.angle_beta   90.00
_cell.angle_gamma   90.00
#
_symmetry.space_group_name_H-M   'P 1'
#
loop_
_entity.id
_entity.type
_entity.pdbx_description
1 polymer ?
#
loop_
_entity_poly.entity_id
_entity_poly.type
_entity_poly.pdbx_seq_one_letter_code
_entity_poly.pdbx_strand_id
1 'polypeptide(L)'
;MWRRDRRSGLDRRPAHGYVPRALRPLLDSEPAFKANVLKMMLEHVDELPEADAVRGRLGPQVQREIAEASRTQWLPGAWGPAIYEAVAAILGEAGVYEVAAEMVTAAPAMPMFQPLLRGVIHIFGREPVELLRAYPHAQKFIARNCGTCEVLFAGPTTVRFRRVPEPLRRRVWQVGQLAVIEAMLTLAGGGGKVELEASTFAATGTIDFLVHT
;
A
#
# COMPACT_ATOMS: atom_id res chain seq x y z
N MET A 1 -24.21 -45.53 43.08
CA MET A 1 -23.49 -44.33 43.54
C MET A 1 -22.53 -43.91 42.43
N TRP A 2 -23.00 -43.09 41.48
CA TRP A 2 -22.24 -42.68 40.28
C TRP A 2 -21.61 -41.30 40.51
N ARG A 3 -20.28 -41.21 40.47
CA ARG A 3 -19.54 -39.94 40.54
C ARG A 3 -19.56 -39.27 39.16
N ARG A 4 -20.20 -38.09 39.09
CA ARG A 4 -20.04 -37.14 37.97
C ARG A 4 -18.69 -36.46 38.10
N ASP A 5 -17.81 -36.67 37.12
CA ASP A 5 -16.60 -35.87 37.00
C ASP A 5 -16.90 -34.55 36.27
N ARG A 6 -16.33 -33.48 36.82
CA ARG A 6 -16.59 -32.08 36.47
C ARG A 6 -15.40 -31.54 35.68
N ARG A 7 -15.73 -30.79 34.62
CA ARG A 7 -14.97 -29.66 34.06
C ARG A 7 -13.70 -30.00 33.26
N SER A 8 -13.84 -30.06 31.94
CA SER A 8 -12.80 -29.64 30.99
C SER A 8 -13.26 -28.40 30.20
N GLY A 9 -13.48 -27.31 30.93
CA GLY A 9 -13.66 -25.97 30.34
C GLY A 9 -12.30 -25.35 30.02
N LEU A 10 -11.62 -25.85 28.99
CA LEU A 10 -10.48 -25.15 28.40
C LEU A 10 -11.06 -24.09 27.46
N ASP A 11 -11.25 -22.88 28.00
CA ASP A 11 -11.46 -21.63 27.28
C ASP A 11 -10.23 -21.39 26.38
N ARG A 12 -10.25 -21.97 25.16
CA ARG A 12 -9.28 -21.69 24.10
C ARG A 12 -9.60 -20.33 23.50
N ARG A 13 -9.30 -19.25 24.23
CA ARG A 13 -9.17 -17.95 23.60
C ARG A 13 -7.99 -18.03 22.63
N PRO A 14 -8.14 -17.67 21.35
CA PRO A 14 -7.00 -17.57 20.45
C PRO A 14 -6.04 -16.55 21.05
N ALA A 15 -4.77 -16.95 21.17
CA ALA A 15 -3.70 -16.07 21.59
C ALA A 15 -3.62 -14.92 20.58
N HIS A 16 -4.19 -13.76 20.92
CA HIS A 16 -3.89 -12.53 20.21
C HIS A 16 -2.37 -12.36 20.26
N GLY A 17 -1.74 -12.38 19.08
CA GLY A 17 -0.29 -12.37 18.89
C GLY A 17 0.36 -11.29 19.74
N TYR A 18 0.91 -11.70 20.88
CA TYR A 18 1.78 -10.89 21.69
C TYR A 18 3.08 -10.72 20.90
N VAL A 19 3.25 -9.57 20.24
CA VAL A 19 4.56 -9.16 19.76
C VAL A 19 5.34 -8.70 21.00
N PRO A 20 6.44 -9.39 21.37
CA PRO A 20 7.21 -9.01 22.55
C PRO A 20 7.58 -7.53 22.53
N ARG A 21 7.36 -6.84 23.65
CA ARG A 21 7.66 -5.40 23.81
C ARG A 21 9.11 -5.04 23.44
N ALA A 22 10.03 -6.01 23.53
CA ALA A 22 11.42 -5.90 23.16
C ALA A 22 11.68 -5.77 21.64
N LEU A 23 10.74 -6.15 20.77
CA LEU A 23 10.87 -6.02 19.32
C LEU A 23 10.30 -4.70 18.77
N ARG A 24 9.62 -3.89 19.60
CA ARG A 24 9.09 -2.57 19.19
C ARG A 24 10.16 -1.60 18.65
N PRO A 25 11.36 -1.48 19.25
CA PRO A 25 12.35 -0.50 18.78
C PRO A 25 12.91 -0.80 17.38
N LEU A 26 12.93 -2.08 16.96
CA LEU A 26 13.37 -2.48 15.62
C LEU A 26 12.30 -2.14 14.55
N LEU A 27 11.02 -2.24 14.93
CA LEU A 27 9.89 -1.85 14.06
C LEU A 27 9.80 -0.33 13.84
N ASP A 28 10.37 0.49 14.71
CA ASP A 28 10.32 1.96 14.59
C ASP A 28 11.30 2.50 13.53
N SER A 29 12.31 1.72 13.12
CA SER A 29 13.28 2.09 12.07
C SER A 29 13.05 1.37 10.73
N GLU A 30 12.33 0.25 10.73
CA GLU A 30 12.08 -0.51 9.50
C GLU A 30 10.98 0.12 8.64
N PRO A 31 11.06 -0.02 7.30
CA PRO A 31 9.97 0.34 6.41
C PRO A 31 8.73 -0.45 6.76
N ALA A 32 7.57 0.19 6.85
CA ALA A 32 6.32 -0.46 7.22
C ALA A 32 5.11 0.15 6.53
N PHE A 33 4.11 -0.69 6.27
CA PHE A 33 2.78 -0.27 5.80
C PHE A 33 1.72 -0.57 6.86
N LYS A 34 0.63 0.22 6.86
CA LYS A 34 -0.56 -0.15 7.63
C LYS A 34 -1.14 -1.43 7.09
N ALA A 35 -1.52 -2.34 7.98
CA ALA A 35 -2.15 -3.60 7.61
C ALA A 35 -3.42 -3.42 6.77
N ASN A 36 -4.20 -2.35 7.00
CA ASN A 36 -5.36 -2.07 6.17
C ASN A 36 -5.01 -1.89 4.68
N VAL A 37 -3.84 -1.33 4.36
CA VAL A 37 -3.42 -1.18 2.96
C VAL A 37 -3.05 -2.52 2.35
N LEU A 38 -2.30 -3.36 3.07
CA LEU A 38 -1.96 -4.69 2.57
C LEU A 38 -3.18 -5.60 2.43
N LYS A 39 -4.15 -5.49 3.34
CA LYS A 39 -5.44 -6.19 3.24
C LYS A 39 -6.20 -5.75 1.99
N MET A 40 -6.31 -4.44 1.77
CA MET A 40 -6.96 -3.88 0.58
C MET A 40 -6.27 -4.34 -0.71
N MET A 41 -4.93 -4.41 -0.75
CA MET A 41 -4.21 -4.98 -1.89
C MET A 41 -4.60 -6.44 -2.13
N LEU A 42 -4.71 -7.25 -1.08
CA LEU A 42 -5.14 -8.64 -1.20
C LEU A 42 -6.62 -8.78 -1.58
N GLU A 43 -7.49 -7.87 -1.14
CA GLU A 43 -8.90 -7.83 -1.53
C GLU A 43 -9.03 -7.62 -3.05
N HIS A 44 -8.26 -6.70 -3.64
CA HIS A 44 -8.23 -6.54 -5.11
C HIS A 44 -7.57 -7.71 -5.84
N VAL A 45 -6.58 -8.38 -5.22
CA VAL A 45 -6.06 -9.64 -5.76
C VAL A 45 -7.13 -10.74 -5.77
N ASP A 46 -8.02 -10.77 -4.78
CA ASP A 46 -9.11 -11.75 -4.69
C ASP A 46 -10.20 -11.54 -5.75
N GLU A 47 -10.26 -10.35 -6.35
CA GLU A 47 -11.18 -10.02 -7.44
C GLU A 47 -10.67 -10.52 -8.80
N LEU A 48 -9.40 -10.91 -8.90
CA LEU A 48 -8.79 -11.42 -10.13
C LEU A 48 -9.21 -12.87 -10.42
N PRO A 49 -9.42 -13.26 -11.70
CA PRO A 49 -9.59 -14.66 -12.08
C PRO A 49 -8.42 -15.57 -11.64
N GLU A 50 -7.21 -15.01 -11.57
CA GLU A 50 -5.98 -15.70 -11.20
C GLU A 50 -5.62 -15.59 -9.69
N ALA A 51 -6.57 -15.17 -8.84
CA ALA A 51 -6.35 -14.94 -7.40
C ALA A 51 -5.59 -16.08 -6.70
N ASP A 52 -5.99 -17.34 -6.93
CA ASP A 52 -5.36 -18.51 -6.32
C ASP A 52 -3.89 -18.66 -6.72
N ALA A 53 -3.56 -18.39 -7.99
CA ALA A 53 -2.19 -18.47 -8.49
C ALA A 53 -1.31 -17.36 -7.89
N VAL A 54 -1.85 -16.13 -7.79
CA VAL A 54 -1.17 -15.00 -7.16
C VAL A 54 -0.95 -15.27 -5.66
N ARG A 55 -1.98 -15.75 -4.95
CA ARG A 55 -1.85 -16.13 -3.53
C ARG A 55 -0.85 -17.25 -3.32
N GLY A 56 -0.84 -18.26 -4.17
CA GLY A 56 0.14 -19.35 -4.13
C GLY A 56 1.59 -18.85 -4.14
N ARG A 57 1.87 -17.76 -4.88
CA ARG A 57 3.21 -17.14 -4.96
C ARG A 57 3.63 -16.38 -3.71
N LEU A 58 2.71 -15.71 -3.02
CA LEU A 58 3.01 -14.87 -1.85
C LEU A 58 3.48 -15.69 -0.63
N GLY A 59 3.12 -16.98 -0.60
CA GLY A 59 3.43 -17.90 0.49
C GLY A 59 2.46 -17.79 1.67
N PRO A 60 2.27 -18.88 2.43
CA PRO A 60 1.23 -18.97 3.47
C PRO A 60 1.49 -18.08 4.69
N GLN A 61 2.76 -17.80 5.00
CA GLN A 61 3.12 -16.99 6.16
C GLN A 61 2.66 -15.53 5.99
N VAL A 62 3.03 -14.88 4.89
CA VAL A 62 2.70 -13.47 4.62
C VAL A 62 1.18 -13.29 4.58
N GLN A 63 0.47 -14.20 3.91
CA GLN A 63 -0.98 -14.19 3.85
C GLN A 63 -1.62 -14.27 5.24
N ARG A 64 -1.18 -15.22 6.07
CA ARG A 64 -1.70 -15.38 7.44
C ARG A 64 -1.43 -14.15 8.29
N GLU A 65 -0.22 -13.60 8.25
CA GLU A 65 0.14 -12.43 9.06
C GLU A 65 -0.65 -11.18 8.64
N ILE A 66 -0.87 -10.97 7.33
CA ILE A 66 -1.75 -9.90 6.84
C ILE A 66 -3.21 -10.14 7.28
N ALA A 67 -3.70 -11.38 7.19
CA ALA A 67 -5.07 -11.74 7.56
C ALA A 67 -5.35 -11.51 9.06
N GLU A 68 -4.42 -11.91 9.93
CA GLU A 68 -4.57 -11.84 11.38
C GLU A 68 -4.29 -10.44 11.97
N ALA A 69 -3.57 -9.58 11.24
CA ALA A 69 -3.23 -8.24 11.71
C ALA A 69 -4.47 -7.34 11.86
N SER A 70 -4.50 -6.54 12.93
CA SER A 70 -5.49 -5.48 13.08
C SER A 70 -5.27 -4.38 12.03
N ARG A 71 -6.34 -3.73 11.55
CA ARG A 71 -6.25 -2.71 10.47
C ARG A 71 -5.24 -1.58 10.73
N THR A 72 -5.01 -1.24 12.00
CA THR A 72 -4.10 -0.16 12.42
C THR A 72 -2.68 -0.64 12.73
N GLN A 73 -2.43 -1.95 12.72
CA GLN A 73 -1.11 -2.52 12.91
C GLN A 73 -0.17 -2.15 11.77
N TRP A 74 1.11 -2.00 12.08
CA TRP A 74 2.17 -1.80 11.10
C TRP A 74 2.81 -3.15 10.77
N LEU A 75 2.97 -3.41 9.49
CA LEU A 75 3.52 -4.66 8.96
C LEU A 75 4.76 -4.35 8.10
N PRO A 76 5.67 -5.33 7.90
CA PRO A 76 6.89 -5.14 7.12
C PRO A 76 6.61 -4.53 5.74
N GLY A 77 7.33 -3.45 5.42
CA GLY A 77 7.14 -2.70 4.18
C GLY A 77 7.39 -3.54 2.93
N ALA A 78 8.27 -4.53 3.01
CA ALA A 78 8.58 -5.46 1.93
C ALA A 78 7.36 -6.26 1.42
N TRP A 79 6.29 -6.37 2.21
CA TRP A 79 5.09 -7.13 1.81
C TRP A 79 4.28 -6.44 0.72
N GLY A 80 4.29 -5.11 0.64
CA GLY A 80 3.64 -4.39 -0.47
C GLY A 80 4.25 -4.77 -1.82
N PRO A 81 5.57 -4.58 -2.02
CA PRO A 81 6.26 -5.08 -3.22
C PRO A 81 6.09 -6.57 -3.43
N ALA A 82 6.14 -7.41 -2.39
CA ALA A 82 5.96 -8.87 -2.55
C ALA A 82 4.59 -9.25 -3.14
N ILE A 83 3.51 -8.54 -2.75
CA ILE A 83 2.18 -8.73 -3.37
C ILE A 83 2.23 -8.36 -4.84
N TYR A 84 2.81 -7.20 -5.20
CA TYR A 84 2.94 -6.82 -6.61
C TYR A 84 3.87 -7.73 -7.40
N GLU A 85 4.93 -8.27 -6.80
CA GLU A 85 5.81 -9.27 -7.45
C GLU A 85 5.04 -10.56 -7.72
N ALA A 86 4.16 -10.99 -6.80
CA ALA A 86 3.28 -12.13 -7.01
C ALA A 86 2.29 -11.89 -8.16
N VAL A 87 1.69 -10.69 -8.24
CA VAL A 87 0.82 -10.28 -9.36
C VAL A 87 1.61 -10.26 -10.67
N ALA A 88 2.78 -9.59 -10.70
CA ALA A 88 3.61 -9.49 -11.89
C ALA A 88 4.09 -10.84 -12.41
N ALA A 89 4.33 -11.80 -11.52
CA ALA A 89 4.75 -13.14 -11.89
C ALA A 89 3.67 -13.94 -12.64
N ILE A 90 2.39 -13.54 -12.53
CA ILE A 90 1.25 -14.21 -13.17
C ILE A 90 0.69 -13.37 -14.32
N LEU A 91 0.53 -12.06 -14.11
CA LEU A 91 -0.15 -11.13 -15.02
C LEU A 91 0.77 -10.07 -15.65
N GLY A 92 2.06 -10.07 -15.30
CA GLY A 92 3.01 -9.05 -15.76
C GLY A 92 2.82 -7.67 -15.11
N GLU A 93 3.58 -6.67 -15.58
CA GLU A 93 3.49 -5.28 -15.07
C GLU A 93 2.09 -4.67 -15.29
N ALA A 94 1.36 -5.11 -16.32
CA ALA A 94 -0.01 -4.66 -16.59
C ALA A 94 -0.96 -5.01 -15.44
N GLY A 95 -0.92 -6.25 -14.94
CA GLY A 95 -1.76 -6.63 -13.79
C GLY A 95 -1.41 -5.88 -12.50
N VAL A 96 -0.12 -5.55 -12.29
CA VAL A 96 0.28 -4.69 -11.16
C VAL A 96 -0.34 -3.31 -11.29
N TYR A 97 -0.29 -2.75 -12.49
CA TYR A 97 -0.87 -1.45 -12.79
C TYR A 97 -2.38 -1.45 -12.51
N GLU A 98 -3.13 -2.43 -13.02
CA GLU A 98 -4.57 -2.55 -12.84
C GLU A 98 -4.97 -2.64 -11.36
N VAL A 99 -4.39 -3.59 -10.62
CA VAL A 99 -4.64 -3.76 -9.18
C VAL A 99 -4.34 -2.48 -8.39
N ALA A 100 -3.25 -1.79 -8.72
CA ALA A 100 -2.87 -0.56 -8.05
C ALA A 100 -3.81 0.62 -8.38
N ALA A 101 -4.30 0.72 -9.61
CA ALA A 101 -5.25 1.74 -10.03
C ALA A 101 -6.63 1.53 -9.41
N GLU A 102 -7.11 0.29 -9.37
CA GLU A 102 -8.39 -0.08 -8.75
C GLU A 102 -8.41 0.23 -7.25
N MET A 103 -7.30 -0.06 -6.56
CA MET A 103 -7.10 0.27 -5.15
C MET A 103 -7.32 1.76 -4.84
N VAL A 104 -6.82 2.65 -5.70
CA VAL A 104 -7.02 4.10 -5.55
C VAL A 104 -8.45 4.50 -5.87
N THR A 105 -9.03 3.89 -6.90
CA THR A 105 -10.42 4.15 -7.30
C THR A 105 -11.42 3.72 -6.22
N ALA A 106 -11.10 2.67 -5.46
CA ALA A 106 -11.88 2.22 -4.30
C ALA A 106 -11.64 3.06 -3.03
N ALA A 107 -10.53 3.81 -2.93
CA ALA A 107 -10.15 4.56 -1.74
C ALA A 107 -11.22 5.53 -1.21
N PRO A 108 -12.01 6.25 -2.05
CA PRO A 108 -13.12 7.08 -1.58
C PRO A 108 -14.18 6.30 -0.81
N ALA A 109 -14.44 5.03 -1.13
CA ALA A 109 -15.40 4.22 -0.39
C ALA A 109 -14.90 3.84 1.02
N MET A 110 -13.60 4.06 1.31
CA MET A 110 -12.98 3.60 2.54
C MET A 110 -13.04 4.67 3.65
N PRO A 111 -13.58 4.34 4.83
CA PRO A 111 -13.69 5.29 5.93
C PRO A 111 -12.36 5.94 6.35
N MET A 112 -11.22 5.26 6.16
CA MET A 112 -9.91 5.79 6.56
C MET A 112 -9.37 6.90 5.67
N PHE A 113 -9.74 6.92 4.38
CA PHE A 113 -9.25 7.94 3.43
C PHE A 113 -10.23 9.12 3.31
N GLN A 114 -11.49 8.91 3.66
CA GLN A 114 -12.55 9.91 3.62
C GLN A 114 -12.20 11.27 4.26
N PRO A 115 -11.59 11.35 5.47
CA PRO A 115 -11.21 12.65 6.04
C PRO A 115 -10.15 13.39 5.23
N LEU A 116 -9.16 12.66 4.70
CA LEU A 116 -8.08 13.22 3.89
C LEU A 116 -8.63 13.76 2.56
N LEU A 117 -9.41 12.95 1.86
CA LEU A 117 -10.02 13.34 0.57
C LEU A 117 -10.95 14.54 0.74
N ARG A 118 -11.81 14.54 1.78
CA ARG A 118 -12.70 15.68 2.06
C ARG A 118 -11.92 16.96 2.38
N GLY A 119 -10.85 16.86 3.17
CA GLY A 119 -10.00 18.01 3.50
C GLY A 119 -9.34 18.62 2.25
N VAL A 120 -8.82 17.77 1.37
CA VAL A 120 -8.15 18.22 0.14
C VAL A 120 -9.15 18.85 -0.82
N ILE A 121 -10.28 18.19 -1.06
CA ILE A 121 -11.34 18.72 -1.92
C ILE A 121 -11.87 20.06 -1.39
N HIS A 122 -11.96 20.20 -0.06
CA HIS A 122 -12.42 21.44 0.56
C HIS A 122 -11.42 22.59 0.39
N ILE A 123 -10.12 22.33 0.52
CA ILE A 123 -9.08 23.38 0.47
C ILE A 123 -8.70 23.74 -0.97
N PHE A 124 -8.55 22.75 -1.84
CA PHE A 124 -7.96 22.94 -3.18
C PHE A 124 -8.96 22.75 -4.33
N GLY A 125 -10.22 22.41 -4.04
CA GLY A 125 -11.23 22.17 -5.06
C GLY A 125 -11.10 20.80 -5.73
N ARG A 126 -11.53 20.70 -7.00
CA ARG A 126 -11.54 19.45 -7.78
C ARG A 126 -10.53 19.44 -8.93
N GLU A 127 -9.60 20.39 -8.96
CA GLU A 127 -8.57 20.40 -10.00
C GLU A 127 -7.67 19.15 -9.88
N PRO A 128 -7.47 18.36 -10.96
CA PRO A 128 -6.76 17.09 -10.88
C PRO A 128 -5.35 17.16 -10.30
N VAL A 129 -4.59 18.15 -10.74
CA VAL A 129 -3.23 18.41 -10.28
C VAL A 129 -3.20 18.79 -8.79
N GLU A 130 -4.23 19.49 -8.31
CA GLU A 130 -4.32 19.93 -6.93
C GLU A 130 -4.60 18.77 -5.96
N LEU A 131 -5.28 17.71 -6.41
CA LEU A 131 -5.48 16.50 -5.61
C LEU A 131 -4.14 15.80 -5.28
N LEU A 132 -3.12 15.94 -6.13
CA LEU A 132 -1.79 15.39 -5.87
C LEU A 132 -1.12 16.03 -4.64
N ARG A 133 -1.54 17.23 -4.19
CA ARG A 133 -1.06 17.81 -2.93
C ARG A 133 -1.40 16.93 -1.71
N ALA A 134 -2.45 16.12 -1.80
CA ALA A 134 -2.80 15.15 -0.76
C ALA A 134 -1.81 14.00 -0.68
N TYR A 135 -1.13 13.68 -1.78
CA TYR A 135 -0.45 12.40 -1.94
C TYR A 135 0.69 12.19 -0.94
N PRO A 136 1.57 13.18 -0.65
CA PRO A 136 2.56 13.05 0.41
C PRO A 136 1.95 12.77 1.79
N HIS A 137 0.79 13.35 2.09
CA HIS A 137 0.08 13.12 3.34
C HIS A 137 -0.55 11.73 3.40
N ALA A 138 -1.16 11.27 2.30
CA ALA A 138 -1.66 9.91 2.16
C ALA A 138 -0.53 8.89 2.40
N GLN A 139 0.63 9.08 1.76
CA GLN A 139 1.80 8.23 1.93
C GLN A 139 2.26 8.18 3.39
N LYS A 140 2.39 9.32 4.08
CA LYS A 140 2.73 9.35 5.52
C LYS A 140 1.67 8.70 6.41
N PHE A 141 0.41 8.72 5.98
CA PHE A 141 -0.68 8.09 6.71
C PHE A 141 -0.62 6.57 6.61
N ILE A 142 -0.21 6.01 5.48
CA ILE A 142 -0.24 4.57 5.21
C ILE A 142 1.12 3.87 5.32
N ALA A 143 2.21 4.63 5.31
CA ALA A 143 3.57 4.12 5.28
C ALA A 143 4.46 4.82 6.33
N ARG A 144 5.46 4.09 6.83
CA ARG A 144 6.51 4.58 7.75
C ARG A 144 7.87 4.15 7.25
N ASN A 145 8.87 5.03 7.40
CA ASN A 145 10.25 4.78 7.00
C ASN A 145 10.42 4.32 5.53
N CYS A 146 9.46 4.65 4.65
CA CYS A 146 9.47 4.29 3.23
C CYS A 146 10.11 5.37 2.34
N GLY A 147 10.91 6.26 2.92
CA GLY A 147 11.45 7.46 2.27
C GLY A 147 10.54 8.68 2.40
N THR A 148 10.76 9.67 1.54
CA THR A 148 9.97 10.91 1.50
C THR A 148 9.35 11.09 0.13
N CYS A 149 8.06 11.43 0.09
CA CYS A 149 7.33 11.83 -1.10
C CYS A 149 7.09 13.34 -1.08
N GLU A 150 7.34 14.01 -2.20
CA GLU A 150 7.07 15.43 -2.43
C GLU A 150 6.42 15.63 -3.80
N VAL A 151 5.60 16.67 -3.93
CA VAL A 151 5.01 17.08 -5.21
C VAL A 151 5.47 18.48 -5.53
N LEU A 152 6.10 18.63 -6.70
CA LEU A 152 6.71 19.86 -7.18
C LEU A 152 5.86 20.41 -8.33
N PHE A 153 5.45 21.67 -8.23
CA PHE A 153 4.62 22.36 -9.23
C PHE A 153 5.41 23.42 -10.03
N ALA A 154 6.75 23.42 -9.91
CA ALA A 154 7.62 24.37 -10.59
C ALA A 154 7.96 23.88 -12.02
N GLY A 155 7.01 24.03 -12.94
CA GLY A 155 7.09 23.48 -14.30
C GLY A 155 6.13 22.29 -14.48
N PRO A 156 6.50 21.25 -15.25
CA PRO A 156 5.74 19.99 -15.25
C PRO A 156 5.57 19.48 -13.82
N THR A 157 4.34 19.10 -13.47
CA THR A 157 4.08 18.60 -12.11
C THR A 157 4.90 17.33 -11.91
N THR A 158 5.70 17.28 -10.85
CA THR A 158 6.58 16.14 -10.57
C THR A 158 6.25 15.55 -9.21
N VAL A 159 5.92 14.26 -9.17
CA VAL A 159 5.85 13.51 -7.92
C VAL A 159 7.20 12.83 -7.71
N ARG A 160 7.88 13.17 -6.62
CA ARG A 160 9.25 12.73 -6.35
C ARG A 160 9.31 11.92 -5.06
N PHE A 161 9.90 10.74 -5.15
CA PHE A 161 10.27 9.95 -3.99
C PHE A 161 11.79 10.01 -3.79
N ARG A 162 12.22 10.17 -2.54
CA ARG A 162 13.64 10.20 -2.15
C ARG A 162 13.90 9.27 -0.97
N ARG A 163 15.12 8.75 -0.89
CA ARG A 163 15.59 7.88 0.21
C ARG A 163 14.67 6.68 0.43
N VAL A 164 14.09 6.15 -0.65
CA VAL A 164 13.30 4.91 -0.57
C VAL A 164 14.24 3.78 -0.12
N PRO A 165 13.87 2.99 0.90
CA PRO A 165 14.70 1.91 1.44
C PRO A 165 14.80 0.74 0.45
N GLU A 166 15.93 0.01 0.47
CA GLU A 166 16.24 -1.08 -0.48
C GLU A 166 15.10 -2.11 -0.68
N PRO A 167 14.40 -2.58 0.37
CA PRO A 167 13.32 -3.55 0.19
C PRO A 167 12.16 -3.06 -0.70
N LEU A 168 12.00 -1.74 -0.85
CA LEU A 168 10.98 -1.12 -1.68
C LEU A 168 11.51 -0.72 -3.08
N ARG A 169 12.82 -0.85 -3.34
CA ARG A 169 13.45 -0.44 -4.61
C ARG A 169 13.23 -1.45 -5.74
N ARG A 170 12.02 -1.96 -5.85
CA ARG A 170 11.62 -2.98 -6.84
C ARG A 170 10.95 -2.31 -8.03
N ARG A 171 11.11 -2.90 -9.22
CA ARG A 171 10.46 -2.40 -10.45
C ARG A 171 8.94 -2.34 -10.30
N VAL A 172 8.34 -3.39 -9.75
CA VAL A 172 6.89 -3.46 -9.53
C VAL A 172 6.36 -2.37 -8.61
N TRP A 173 7.17 -1.89 -7.65
CA TRP A 173 6.79 -0.77 -6.81
C TRP A 173 6.69 0.52 -7.61
N GLN A 174 7.61 0.76 -8.56
CA GLN A 174 7.55 1.92 -9.45
C GLN A 174 6.29 1.89 -10.31
N VAL A 175 5.95 0.72 -10.87
CA VAL A 175 4.74 0.51 -11.68
C VAL A 175 3.49 0.78 -10.85
N GLY A 176 3.42 0.23 -9.63
CA GLY A 176 2.29 0.48 -8.72
C GLY A 176 2.14 1.97 -8.37
N GLN A 177 3.24 2.70 -8.14
CA GLN A 177 3.16 4.14 -7.86
C GLN A 177 2.74 4.95 -9.08
N LEU A 178 3.18 4.58 -10.28
CA LEU A 178 2.73 5.20 -11.53
C LEU A 178 1.20 5.07 -11.66
N ALA A 179 0.69 3.85 -11.52
CA ALA A 179 -0.75 3.56 -11.56
C ALA A 179 -1.54 4.34 -10.49
N VAL A 180 -1.00 4.41 -9.27
CA VAL A 180 -1.62 5.16 -8.17
C VAL A 180 -1.72 6.64 -8.49
N ILE A 181 -0.68 7.25 -9.04
CA ILE A 181 -0.68 8.69 -9.37
C ILE A 181 -1.67 8.96 -10.52
N GLU A 182 -1.69 8.12 -11.56
CA GLU A 182 -2.65 8.26 -12.67
C GLU A 182 -4.11 8.10 -12.19
N ALA A 183 -4.38 7.08 -11.37
CA ALA A 183 -5.70 6.87 -10.80
C ALA A 183 -6.18 8.03 -9.91
N MET A 184 -5.26 8.72 -9.22
CA MET A 184 -5.61 9.95 -8.50
C MET A 184 -6.04 11.08 -9.44
N LEU A 185 -5.37 11.24 -10.59
CA LEU A 185 -5.77 12.25 -11.59
C LEU A 185 -7.15 11.93 -12.17
N THR A 186 -7.42 10.65 -12.46
CA THR A 186 -8.73 10.18 -12.91
C THR A 186 -9.81 10.43 -11.86
N LEU A 187 -9.53 10.15 -10.59
CA LEU A 187 -10.48 10.35 -9.49
C LEU A 187 -10.92 11.81 -9.35
N ALA A 188 -10.06 12.77 -9.70
CA ALA A 188 -10.40 14.18 -9.69
C ALA A 188 -11.29 14.62 -10.89
N GLY A 189 -11.67 13.68 -11.77
CA GLY A 189 -12.46 13.95 -12.97
C GLY A 189 -11.61 14.43 -14.15
N GLY A 190 -10.29 14.37 -14.03
CA GLY A 190 -9.35 14.67 -15.11
C GLY A 190 -8.90 13.42 -15.86
N GLY A 191 -8.07 13.65 -16.86
CA GLY A 191 -7.14 12.66 -17.39
C GLY A 191 -5.71 13.11 -17.08
N GLY A 192 -4.77 12.20 -17.23
CA GLY A 192 -3.35 12.55 -17.19
C GLY A 192 -2.51 11.35 -17.54
N LYS A 193 -1.29 11.61 -17.99
CA LYS A 193 -0.26 10.59 -18.20
C LYS A 193 0.88 10.85 -17.26
N VAL A 194 1.41 9.79 -16.67
CA VAL A 194 2.54 9.84 -15.78
C VAL A 194 3.69 9.08 -16.41
N GLU A 195 4.78 9.78 -16.63
CA GLU A 195 5.99 9.21 -17.19
C GLU A 195 7.05 9.05 -16.10
N LEU A 196 7.77 7.94 -16.17
CA LEU A 196 8.91 7.71 -15.30
C LEU A 196 10.13 8.42 -15.89
N GLU A 197 10.67 9.41 -15.18
CA GLU A 197 11.93 10.03 -15.59
C GLU A 197 13.10 9.08 -15.28
N ALA A 198 14.06 9.00 -16.21
CA ALA A 198 15.19 8.07 -16.16
C ALA A 198 15.81 8.00 -14.75
N SER A 199 15.51 6.93 -14.02
CA SER A 199 15.79 6.88 -12.59
C SER A 199 16.93 5.93 -12.25
N THR A 200 17.83 6.38 -11.40
CA THR A 200 18.81 5.55 -10.70
C THR A 200 18.17 4.86 -9.48
N PHE A 201 16.87 4.59 -9.51
CA PHE A 201 16.07 4.26 -8.33
C PHE A 201 16.61 3.08 -7.54
N ALA A 202 17.04 2.01 -8.22
CA ALA A 202 17.65 0.85 -7.57
C ALA A 202 18.89 1.25 -6.74
N ALA A 203 19.73 2.13 -7.28
CA ALA A 203 20.98 2.57 -6.65
C ALA A 203 20.74 3.62 -5.56
N THR A 204 19.94 4.65 -5.84
CA THR A 204 19.84 5.85 -5.00
C THR A 204 18.58 5.89 -4.12
N GLY A 205 17.56 5.10 -4.45
CA GLY A 205 16.23 5.21 -3.83
C GLY A 205 15.53 6.53 -4.16
N THR A 206 15.90 7.19 -5.25
CA THR A 206 15.26 8.41 -5.75
C THR A 206 14.63 8.15 -7.10
N ILE A 207 13.39 8.62 -7.28
CA ILE A 207 12.62 8.46 -8.51
C ILE A 207 11.64 9.61 -8.69
N ASP A 208 11.52 10.06 -9.93
CA ASP A 208 10.66 11.16 -10.34
C ASP A 208 9.62 10.65 -11.33
N PHE A 209 8.37 11.04 -11.08
CA PHE A 209 7.22 10.79 -11.93
C PHE A 209 6.75 12.13 -12.48
N LEU A 210 6.90 12.32 -13.80
CA LEU A 210 6.47 13.51 -14.51
C LEU A 210 5.00 13.37 -14.87
N VAL A 211 4.19 14.34 -14.46
CA VAL A 211 2.74 14.35 -14.63
C VAL A 211 2.37 15.31 -15.75
N HIS A 212 1.66 14.79 -16.74
CA HIS A 212 1.12 15.52 -17.89
C HIS A 212 -0.41 15.50 -17.81
N THR A 213 -1.05 16.66 -17.63
CA THR A 213 -2.52 16.82 -17.51
C THR A 213 -3.10 17.63 -18.64
#